data_AF-A0A816ESB3-F1
#
_entry.id   AF-A0A816ESB3-F1
#
_cell.length_a   1.000
_cell.length_b   1.000
_cell.length_c   1.000
_cell.angle_alpha   90.00
_cell.angle_beta   90.00
_cell.angle_gamma   90.00
#
_symmetry.space_group_name_H-M   'P 1'
#
loop_
_entity.id
_entity.type
_entity.pdbx_description
1 polymer ?
#
loop_
_entity_poly.entity_id
_entity_poly.type
_entity_poly.pdbx_seq_one_letter_code
_entity_poly.pdbx_strand_id
1 'polypeptide(L)' 'MPEKVLDLFDQMNIQPDQVVFNTLFSACAQLGNDRAKEIGRKLLQQMPQHFHNDNVLLNSATYM' A
#
# COMPACT_ATOMS: atom_id res chain seq x y z
N MET A 1 4.65 3.68 -13.85
CA MET A 1 3.20 3.92 -13.93
C MET A 1 2.57 3.39 -12.66
N PRO A 2 2.03 4.25 -11.78
CA PRO A 2 1.54 3.84 -10.47
C PRO A 2 0.34 2.87 -10.53
N GLU A 3 -0.48 2.90 -11.60
CA GLU A 3 -1.58 1.92 -11.75
C GLU A 3 -1.08 0.47 -11.87
N LYS A 4 0.04 0.24 -12.56
CA LYS A 4 0.61 -1.11 -12.73
C LYS A 4 1.05 -1.71 -11.39
N VAL A 5 1.40 -0.87 -10.41
CA VAL A 5 1.79 -1.33 -9.07
C VAL A 5 0.58 -1.93 -8.34
N LEU A 6 -0.60 -1.35 -8.54
CA LEU A 6 -1.85 -1.84 -7.98
C LEU A 6 -2.24 -3.19 -8.59
N ASP A 7 -2.09 -3.37 -9.90
CA ASP A 7 -2.37 -4.65 -10.58
C ASP A 7 -1.43 -5.78 -10.12
N LEU A 8 -0.18 -5.44 -9.77
CA LEU A 8 0.81 -6.40 -9.27
C LEU A 8 0.49 -6.84 -7.84
N PHE A 9 -0.15 -5.99 -7.04
CA PHE A 9 -0.58 -6.35 -5.69
C PHE A 9 -1.57 -7.51 -5.70
N ASP A 10 -2.58 -7.44 -6.57
CA ASP A 10 -3.59 -8.50 -6.69
C ASP A 10 -3.01 -9.84 -7.21
N GLN A 11 -1.82 -9.82 -7.82
CA GLN A 11 -1.14 -11.00 -8.37
C GLN A 11 -0.07 -11.58 -7.43
N MET A 12 0.25 -10.93 -6.31
CA MET A 12 1.27 -11.41 -5.39
C MET A 12 0.77 -12.61 -4.58
N ASN A 13 1.48 -13.73 -4.70
CA ASN A 13 1.32 -14.90 -3.82
C ASN A 13 2.30 -14.90 -2.64
N ILE A 14 3.01 -13.79 -2.43
CA ILE A 14 3.99 -13.61 -1.37
C ILE A 14 3.52 -12.50 -0.44
N GLN A 15 3.91 -12.58 0.84
CA GLN A 15 3.62 -11.53 1.79
C GLN A 15 4.48 -10.30 1.45
N PRO A 16 3.88 -9.11 1.25
CA PRO A 16 4.63 -7.89 1.01
C PRO A 16 5.52 -7.54 2.19
N ASP A 17 6.72 -7.06 1.92
CA ASP A 17 7.59 -6.48 2.94
C ASP A 17 7.33 -4.97 3.12
N GLN A 18 8.07 -4.36 4.03
CA GLN A 18 7.99 -2.92 4.33
C GLN A 18 8.17 -2.04 3.09
N VAL A 19 9.11 -2.40 2.21
CA VAL A 19 9.43 -1.61 1.00
C VAL A 19 8.29 -1.70 0.01
N VAL A 20 7.72 -2.89 -0.17
CA VAL A 20 6.56 -3.11 -1.04
C VAL A 20 5.34 -2.34 -0.53
N PHE A 21 5.01 -2.41 0.76
CA PHE A 21 3.92 -1.63 1.34
C PHE A 21 4.13 -0.12 1.16
N ASN A 22 5.33 0.39 1.45
CA ASN A 22 5.63 1.81 1.28
C ASN A 22 5.48 2.27 -0.18
N THR A 23 5.91 1.42 -1.12
CA THR A 23 5.78 1.68 -2.56
C THR A 23 4.31 1.70 -2.99
N LEU A 24 3.51 0.77 -2.48
CA LEU A 24 2.08 0.68 -2.76
C LEU A 24 1.31 1.89 -2.20
N PHE A 25 1.59 2.30 -0.96
CA PHE A 25 0.99 3.52 -0.37
C PHE A 25 1.38 4.78 -1.15
N SER A 26 2.65 4.89 -1.55
CA SER A 26 3.11 6.01 -2.39
C SER A 26 2.41 6.04 -3.75
N ALA A 27 2.20 4.88 -4.39
CA ALA A 27 1.48 4.78 -5.66
C ALA A 27 0.01 5.19 -5.48
N CYS A 28 -0.62 4.78 -4.38
CA CYS A 28 -2.00 5.15 -4.09
C CYS A 28 -2.14 6.66 -3.87
N ALA A 29 -1.24 7.28 -3.11
CA ALA A 29 -1.20 8.72 -2.88
C ALA A 29 -1.00 9.52 -4.18
N GLN A 30 -0.14 9.03 -5.09
CA GLN A 30 0.09 9.66 -6.39
C GLN A 30 -1.13 9.58 -7.32
N LEU A 31 -1.90 8.51 -7.24
CA LEU A 31 -3.09 8.30 -8.09
C LEU A 31 -4.30 9.09 -7.59
N GLY A 32 -4.52 9.14 -6.27
CA GLY A 32 -5.59 9.92 -5.64
C GLY A 32 -7.02 9.55 -6.04
N ASN A 33 -7.21 8.52 -6.88
CA ASN A 33 -8.49 8.08 -7.40
C ASN A 33 -9.17 7.06 -6.47
N ASP A 34 -10.46 6.79 -6.72
CA ASP A 34 -11.24 5.92 -5.83
C ASP A 34 -10.72 4.48 -5.79
N ARG A 35 -10.18 3.98 -6.91
CA ARG A 35 -9.53 2.68 -7.00
C ARG A 35 -8.30 2.60 -6.08
N ALA A 36 -7.45 3.63 -6.09
CA ALA A 36 -6.28 3.72 -5.23
C ALA A 36 -6.66 3.76 -3.74
N LYS A 37 -7.72 4.49 -3.37
CA LYS A 37 -8.23 4.51 -1.99
C LYS A 37 -8.73 3.14 -1.54
N GLU A 38 -9.42 2.42 -2.41
CA GLU A 38 -9.94 1.09 -2.08
C GLU A 38 -8.80 0.08 -1.89
N ILE A 39 -7.79 0.09 -2.77
CA ILE A 39 -6.63 -0.78 -2.64
C ILE A 39 -5.79 -0.39 -1.40
N GLY A 40 -5.62 0.90 -1.16
CA GLY A 40 -5.01 1.44 0.06
C GLY A 40 -5.63 0.89 1.35
N ARG A 41 -6.95 0.80 1.42
CA ARG A 41 -7.65 0.20 2.56
C ARG A 41 -7.40 -1.30 2.68
N LYS A 42 -7.39 -2.04 1.56
CA LYS A 42 -7.05 -3.47 1.55
C LYS A 42 -5.63 -3.72 2.04
N LEU A 43 -4.67 -2.88 1.63
CA LEU A 43 -3.28 -2.93 2.08
C LEU A 43 -3.17 -2.78 3.60
N LEU A 44 -3.87 -1.80 4.17
CA LEU A 44 -3.91 -1.61 5.63
C LEU A 44 -4.53 -2.81 6.36
N GLN A 45 -5.58 -3.42 5.81
CA GLN A 45 -6.22 -4.59 6.42
C GLN A 45 -5.36 -5.85 6.37
N GLN A 46 -4.54 -6.00 5.33
CA GLN A 46 -3.64 -7.14 5.14
C GLN A 46 -2.26 -6.94 5.75
N MET A 47 -1.97 -5.72 6.24
CA MET A 47 -0.68 -5.38 6.82
C MET A 47 -0.45 -6.16 8.13
N PRO A 48 0.67 -6.89 8.25
CA PRO A 48 1.04 -7.57 9.49
C PRO A 48 1.14 -6.63 10.69
N GLN A 49 0.72 -7.09 11.87
CA GLN A 49 0.74 -6.30 13.11
C GLN A 49 2.12 -5.73 13.46
N HIS A 50 3.21 -6.40 13.09
CA HIS A 50 4.56 -5.91 13.39
C HIS A 50 4.91 -4.62 12.62
N PHE A 51 4.20 -4.30 11.53
CA PHE A 51 4.33 -3.03 10.82
C PHE A 51 3.44 -1.92 11.40
N HIS A 52 2.57 -2.21 12.37
CA HIS A 52 1.70 -1.18 12.98
C HIS A 52 2.48 -0.18 13.84
N ASN A 53 3.73 -0.48 14.21
CA ASN A 53 4.62 0.43 14.92
C ASN A 53 5.63 1.11 13.97
N ASP A 54 5.52 0.85 12.67
CA ASP A 54 6.41 1.42 11.68
C ASP A 54 5.92 2.81 11.26
N ASN A 55 6.54 3.83 11.85
CA ASN A 55 6.21 5.23 11.60
C ASN A 55 6.36 5.62 10.12
N VAL A 56 7.25 4.97 9.36
CA VAL A 56 7.44 5.25 7.94
C VAL A 56 6.21 4.77 7.15
N LEU A 57 5.77 3.54 7.41
CA LEU A 57 4.59 2.96 6.77
C LEU A 57 3.30 3.70 7.13
N LEU A 58 3.12 4.03 8.41
CA LEU A 58 1.93 4.74 8.87
C LEU A 58 1.83 6.15 8.27
N ASN A 59 2.95 6.87 8.17
CA ASN A 59 2.96 8.18 7.52
C ASN A 59 2.59 8.04 6.05
N SER A 60 3.18 7.10 5.32
CA SER A 60 2.86 6.88 3.90
C SER A 60 1.39 6.51 3.68
N ALA A 61 0.77 5.75 4.59
CA ALA A 61 -0.65 5.45 4.53
C ALA A 61 -1.54 6.65 4.91
N THR A 62 -1.04 7.60 5.71
CA THR A 62 -1.77 8.82 6.09
C THR A 62 -1.85 9.84 4.96
N TYR A 63 -0.84 9.87 4.08
CA TYR A 63 -0.76 10.78 2.94
C TYR A 63 -1.44 10.26 1.65
N MET A 64 -2.19 9.16 1.76
CA MET A 64 -2.87 8.47 0.67
C MET A 64 -4.34 8.88 0.58
#